data_AF-A0A9P4YM65-F1
#
_entry.id   AF-A0A9P4YM65-F1
#
_cell.length_a   1.000
_cell.length_b   1.000
_cell.length_c   1.000
_cell.angle_alpha   90.00
_cell.angle_beta   90.00
_cell.angle_gamma   90.00
#
_symmetry.space_group_name_H-M   'P 1'
#
loop_
_entity.id
_entity.type
_entity.pdbx_description
1 polymer ?
#
loop_
_entity_poly.entity_id
_entity_poly.type
_entity_poly.pdbx_seq_one_letter_code
_entity_poly.pdbx_strand_id
1 'polypeptide(L)'
;MELVTIPFSEVQAALQEAKEAWADTARFNTHGHSYEDINALVPETPDLRHIKPGLFSTLYQHWAPLIMSSQGAEEWHTFELPRYLAFETTEMYQVWTARVSSRPSIFNGLVEMFPKQSLAGVKTEEIFGRHQKWFLRLESCSAKDGEGGMKPITSVHDLIRQLCTSMRGRRAILDTLEDGVSKPVVYLVPYNEQMDPSREFRVFCPPPGNGIAAISQYRWASPFAVENMEDAVKVANRVYLDSLKIHSKIIETARHLPDVLVHEMMERQGFTFDVLSVPDGPTQLVEINPFGAMSGCGSCLFHWLKDSKSLYGSTGNIQVRMALPDSLLDANAH
;
A
#
# COMPACT_ATOMS: atom_id res chain seq x y z
N MET A 1 -9.53 7.52 21.40
CA MET A 1 -9.88 6.90 20.11
C MET A 1 -11.39 6.68 20.09
N GLU A 2 -12.01 6.89 18.94
CA GLU A 2 -13.45 6.71 18.71
C GLU A 2 -13.65 5.71 17.57
N LEU A 3 -14.43 4.65 17.79
CA LEU A 3 -14.89 3.79 16.70
C LEU A 3 -16.09 4.47 16.02
N VAL A 4 -15.97 4.71 14.72
CA VAL A 4 -17.03 5.24 13.87
C VAL A 4 -17.45 4.14 12.90
N THR A 5 -18.68 3.66 13.03
CA THR A 5 -19.24 2.62 12.16
C THR A 5 -20.08 3.24 11.05
N ILE A 6 -19.89 2.77 9.82
CA ILE A 6 -20.66 3.18 8.65
C ILE A 6 -21.52 1.99 8.19
N PRO A 7 -22.84 2.13 8.01
CA PRO A 7 -23.65 1.07 7.42
C PRO A 7 -23.13 0.70 6.03
N PHE A 8 -22.93 -0.58 5.75
CA PHE A 8 -22.39 -0.99 4.46
C PHE A 8 -23.33 -0.62 3.30
N SER A 9 -24.65 -0.58 3.53
CA SER A 9 -25.61 -0.05 2.55
C SER A 9 -25.29 1.38 2.08
N GLU A 10 -24.75 2.24 2.96
CA GLU A 10 -24.33 3.60 2.61
C GLU A 10 -23.15 3.59 1.63
N VAL A 11 -22.18 2.71 1.86
CA VAL A 11 -21.04 2.51 0.97
C VAL A 11 -21.49 1.94 -0.37
N GLN A 12 -22.39 0.96 -0.36
CA GLN A 12 -22.97 0.38 -1.58
C GLN A 12 -23.73 1.41 -2.40
N ALA A 13 -24.54 2.26 -1.76
CA ALA A 13 -25.24 3.34 -2.43
C ALA A 13 -24.26 4.32 -3.10
N ALA A 14 -23.18 4.70 -2.39
CA ALA A 14 -22.15 5.59 -2.93
C ALA A 14 -21.40 4.96 -4.13
N LEU A 15 -21.13 3.65 -4.10
CA LEU A 15 -20.53 2.92 -5.21
C LEU A 15 -21.46 2.83 -6.41
N GLN A 16 -22.74 2.58 -6.17
CA GLN A 16 -23.75 2.48 -7.22
C GLN A 16 -23.98 3.83 -7.92
N GLU A 17 -24.09 4.92 -7.15
CA GLU A 17 -24.17 6.29 -7.67
C GLU A 17 -22.97 6.64 -8.57
N ALA A 18 -21.76 6.35 -8.10
CA ALA A 18 -20.52 6.58 -8.86
C ALA A 18 -20.50 5.78 -10.17
N LYS A 19 -20.91 4.51 -10.13
CA LYS A 19 -21.02 3.65 -11.29
C LYS A 19 -22.03 4.17 -12.32
N GLU A 20 -23.20 4.63 -11.86
CA GLU A 20 -24.23 5.22 -12.73
C GLU A 20 -23.75 6.51 -13.40
N ALA A 21 -22.96 7.31 -12.67
CA ALA A 21 -22.36 8.55 -13.16
C ALA A 21 -21.09 8.34 -14.02
N TRP A 22 -20.60 7.10 -14.17
CA TRP A 22 -19.30 6.81 -14.79
C TRP A 22 -18.14 7.64 -14.19
N ALA A 23 -18.15 7.80 -12.86
CA ALA A 23 -17.20 8.61 -12.11
C ALA A 23 -16.69 7.88 -10.86
N ASP A 24 -15.69 8.46 -10.19
CA ASP A 24 -15.28 8.05 -8.85
C ASP A 24 -16.32 8.46 -7.80
N THR A 25 -16.30 7.81 -6.65
CA THR A 25 -17.20 8.15 -5.55
C THR A 25 -16.90 9.54 -4.98
N ALA A 26 -17.93 10.36 -4.78
CA ALA A 26 -17.84 11.68 -4.15
C ALA A 26 -18.02 11.64 -2.61
N ARG A 27 -18.06 10.44 -2.02
CA ARG A 27 -18.34 10.23 -0.59
C ARG A 27 -17.20 9.56 0.15
N PHE A 28 -16.56 8.57 -0.46
CA PHE A 28 -15.51 7.78 0.16
C PHE A 28 -14.28 7.74 -0.74
N ASN A 29 -13.13 7.42 -0.17
CA ASN A 29 -11.89 7.09 -0.87
C ASN A 29 -11.49 8.07 -1.98
N THR A 30 -11.74 9.36 -1.76
CA THR A 30 -11.37 10.39 -2.72
C THR A 30 -9.85 10.58 -2.73
N HIS A 31 -9.32 11.20 -3.78
CA HIS A 31 -7.90 11.48 -3.97
C HIS A 31 -7.70 12.54 -5.05
N GLY A 32 -6.49 13.08 -5.18
CA GLY A 32 -6.11 13.97 -6.28
C GLY A 32 -6.86 15.31 -6.32
N HIS A 33 -7.25 15.84 -5.16
CA HIS A 33 -7.89 17.16 -5.04
C HIS A 33 -6.91 18.30 -5.36
N SER A 34 -7.45 19.47 -5.70
CA SER A 34 -6.62 20.65 -5.99
C SER A 34 -6.03 21.26 -4.72
N TYR A 35 -5.01 22.11 -4.90
CA TYR A 35 -4.46 22.92 -3.82
C TYR A 35 -5.52 23.87 -3.25
N GLU A 36 -6.30 24.51 -4.13
CA GLU A 36 -7.33 25.48 -3.77
C GLU A 36 -8.41 24.84 -2.87
N ASP A 37 -8.86 23.63 -3.21
CA ASP A 37 -9.90 22.92 -2.47
C ASP A 37 -9.46 22.62 -1.03
N ILE A 38 -8.25 22.07 -0.86
CA ILE A 38 -7.77 21.70 0.48
C ILE A 38 -7.34 22.92 1.29
N ASN A 39 -6.69 23.91 0.68
CA ASN A 39 -6.25 25.12 1.37
C ASN A 39 -7.43 25.97 1.87
N ALA A 40 -8.58 25.93 1.18
CA ALA A 40 -9.80 26.59 1.64
C ALA A 40 -10.35 26.00 2.96
N LEU A 41 -10.07 24.72 3.24
CA LEU A 41 -10.60 23.99 4.40
C LEU A 41 -9.56 23.82 5.52
N VAL A 42 -8.30 23.64 5.14
CA VAL A 42 -7.15 23.54 6.02
C VAL A 42 -6.13 24.57 5.52
N PRO A 43 -6.19 25.83 5.97
CA PRO A 43 -5.25 26.84 5.50
C PRO A 43 -3.80 26.47 5.84
N GLU A 44 -2.89 26.72 4.90
CA GLU A 44 -1.46 26.58 5.17
C GLU A 44 -1.00 27.43 6.37
N THR A 45 0.02 26.93 7.05
CA THR A 45 0.72 27.63 8.13
C THR A 45 2.22 27.55 7.87
N PRO A 46 3.09 28.23 8.66
CA PRO A 46 4.54 28.03 8.52
C PRO A 46 4.97 26.56 8.60
N ASP A 47 4.25 25.76 9.40
CA ASP A 47 4.55 24.35 9.66
C ASP A 47 3.71 23.38 8.81
N LEU A 48 2.78 23.88 7.99
CA LEU A 48 1.90 23.09 7.13
C LEU A 48 1.84 23.65 5.72
N ARG A 49 2.33 22.88 4.74
CA ARG A 49 2.22 23.19 3.32
C ARG A 49 1.47 22.10 2.57
N HIS A 50 0.60 22.50 1.66
CA HIS A 50 -0.07 21.61 0.72
C HIS A 50 0.81 21.43 -0.50
N ILE A 51 1.64 20.39 -0.45
CA ILE A 51 2.47 19.99 -1.57
C ILE A 51 2.07 18.61 -2.05
N LYS A 52 2.11 18.39 -3.37
CA LYS A 52 2.00 17.04 -3.91
C LYS A 52 3.22 16.25 -3.42
N PRO A 53 3.04 15.22 -2.56
CA PRO A 53 4.18 14.52 -1.97
C PRO A 53 4.91 13.71 -3.03
N GLY A 54 6.23 13.62 -2.88
CA GLY A 54 7.05 12.70 -3.67
C GLY A 54 6.94 11.27 -3.13
N LEU A 55 7.45 10.30 -3.89
CA LEU A 55 7.51 8.90 -3.45
C LEU A 55 8.76 8.59 -2.62
N PHE A 56 9.74 9.50 -2.57
CA PHE A 56 11.08 9.22 -2.04
C PHE A 56 11.06 8.67 -0.60
N SER A 57 10.35 9.34 0.31
CA SER A 57 10.28 8.92 1.73
C SER A 57 9.45 7.64 1.93
N THR A 58 8.77 7.17 0.88
CA THR A 58 7.87 6.00 0.93
C THR A 58 8.35 4.87 0.02
N LEU A 59 9.58 4.95 -0.49
CA LEU A 59 10.18 3.89 -1.30
C LEU A 59 10.33 2.62 -0.46
N TYR A 60 10.02 1.47 -1.06
CA TYR A 60 9.99 0.20 -0.34
C TYR A 60 11.33 -0.17 0.28
N GLN A 61 12.46 0.16 -0.36
CA GLN A 61 13.80 -0.12 0.16
C GLN A 61 14.04 0.41 1.58
N HIS A 62 13.46 1.56 1.92
CA HIS A 62 13.61 2.19 3.24
C HIS A 62 12.89 1.39 4.33
N TRP A 63 11.84 0.68 3.94
CA TRP A 63 10.88 0.09 4.88
C TRP A 63 10.88 -1.43 4.87
N ALA A 64 11.48 -2.06 3.87
CA ALA A 64 11.50 -3.52 3.72
C ALA A 64 11.97 -4.23 5.01
N PRO A 65 13.08 -3.85 5.69
CA PRO A 65 13.48 -4.50 6.94
C PRO A 65 12.43 -4.40 8.05
N LEU A 66 11.83 -3.22 8.23
CA LEU A 66 10.80 -3.01 9.25
C LEU A 66 9.53 -3.81 8.94
N ILE A 67 9.07 -3.79 7.67
CA ILE A 67 7.92 -4.55 7.20
C ILE A 67 8.14 -6.05 7.44
N MET A 68 9.27 -6.60 6.99
CA MET A 68 9.62 -8.01 7.17
C MET A 68 9.69 -8.40 8.65
N SER A 69 10.35 -7.60 9.48
CA SER A 69 10.42 -7.86 10.93
C SER A 69 9.03 -7.87 11.59
N SER A 70 8.12 -6.99 11.16
CA SER A 70 6.76 -6.92 11.70
C SER A 70 5.90 -8.13 11.31
N GLN A 71 6.26 -8.80 10.21
CA GLN A 71 5.57 -9.99 9.69
C GLN A 71 6.24 -11.30 10.13
N GLY A 72 7.33 -11.23 10.91
CA GLY A 72 8.10 -12.40 11.33
C GLY A 72 8.86 -13.08 10.19
N ALA A 73 9.13 -12.36 9.10
CA ALA A 73 9.89 -12.89 7.97
C ALA A 73 11.39 -12.86 8.29
N GLU A 74 12.03 -14.03 8.19
CA GLU A 74 13.47 -14.20 8.45
C GLU A 74 14.33 -14.00 7.19
N GLU A 75 13.73 -14.23 6.01
CA GLU A 75 14.44 -14.22 4.72
C GLU A 75 13.61 -13.47 3.66
N TRP A 76 14.28 -12.62 2.88
CA TRP A 76 13.76 -12.04 1.64
C TRP A 76 14.93 -11.76 0.69
N HIS A 77 14.63 -11.59 -0.59
CA HIS A 77 15.66 -11.42 -1.61
C HIS A 77 15.39 -10.22 -2.50
N THR A 78 16.47 -9.58 -2.92
CA THR A 78 16.44 -8.44 -3.83
C THR A 78 17.27 -8.74 -5.07
N PHE A 79 16.77 -8.36 -6.22
CA PHE A 79 17.49 -8.46 -7.49
C PHE A 79 17.46 -7.12 -8.19
N GLU A 80 18.63 -6.67 -8.61
CA GLU A 80 18.75 -5.55 -9.53
C GLU A 80 18.56 -6.08 -10.96
N LEU A 81 17.55 -5.58 -11.66
CA LEU A 81 17.32 -5.94 -13.05
C LEU A 81 18.30 -5.18 -13.95
N PRO A 82 19.07 -5.88 -14.81
CA PRO A 82 19.85 -5.21 -15.84
C PRO A 82 18.95 -4.35 -16.72
N ARG A 83 19.41 -3.16 -17.11
CA ARG A 83 18.59 -2.20 -17.89
C ARG A 83 18.01 -2.85 -19.15
N TYR A 84 18.78 -3.68 -19.87
CA TYR A 84 18.29 -4.37 -21.07
C TYR A 84 17.10 -5.29 -20.74
N LEU A 85 17.18 -6.10 -19.68
CA LEU A 85 16.08 -6.98 -19.26
C LEU A 85 14.87 -6.14 -18.85
N ALA A 86 15.09 -5.06 -18.10
CA ALA A 86 14.03 -4.15 -17.70
C ALA A 86 13.30 -3.54 -18.91
N PHE A 87 14.04 -3.06 -19.93
CA PHE A 87 13.45 -2.58 -21.17
C PHE A 87 12.64 -3.67 -21.88
N GLU A 88 13.22 -4.84 -22.11
CA GLU A 88 12.52 -5.96 -22.78
C GLU A 88 11.24 -6.39 -22.03
N THR A 89 11.26 -6.38 -20.69
CA THR A 89 10.08 -6.63 -19.86
C THR A 89 8.98 -5.58 -20.12
N THR A 90 9.33 -4.30 -20.27
CA THR A 90 8.35 -3.23 -20.54
C THR A 90 7.79 -3.25 -21.95
N GLU A 91 8.57 -3.69 -22.93
CA GLU A 91 8.13 -3.88 -24.33
C GLU A 91 7.23 -5.10 -24.44
N MET A 92 7.54 -6.18 -23.70
CA MET A 92 6.72 -7.38 -23.66
C MET A 92 5.28 -7.12 -23.19
N TYR A 93 5.07 -6.16 -22.28
CA TYR A 93 3.73 -5.74 -21.88
C TYR A 93 2.91 -5.18 -23.04
N GLN A 94 3.51 -4.42 -23.95
CA GLN A 94 2.83 -3.93 -25.14
C GLN A 94 2.43 -5.10 -26.06
N VAL A 95 3.32 -6.08 -26.23
CA VAL A 95 3.03 -7.30 -27.00
C VAL A 95 1.89 -8.10 -26.36
N TRP A 96 1.90 -8.23 -25.03
CA TRP A 96 0.87 -8.95 -24.28
C TRP A 96 -0.51 -8.29 -24.43
N THR A 97 -0.60 -6.98 -24.20
CA THR A 97 -1.86 -6.22 -24.35
C THR A 97 -2.41 -6.32 -25.78
N ALA A 98 -1.54 -6.32 -26.80
CA ALA A 98 -1.93 -6.45 -28.19
C ALA A 98 -2.38 -7.88 -28.59
N ARG A 99 -1.95 -8.92 -27.88
CA ARG A 99 -2.13 -10.32 -28.31
C ARG A 99 -3.13 -11.15 -27.49
N VAL A 100 -3.68 -10.64 -26.39
CA VAL A 100 -4.72 -11.25 -25.50
C VAL A 100 -4.35 -12.63 -24.89
N SER A 101 -3.40 -13.36 -25.46
CA SER A 101 -2.78 -14.56 -24.90
C SER A 101 -1.40 -14.77 -25.53
N SER A 102 -0.36 -14.63 -24.73
CA SER A 102 1.01 -14.95 -25.16
C SER A 102 1.34 -16.42 -24.85
N ARG A 103 1.91 -17.13 -25.82
CA ARG A 103 2.44 -18.49 -25.59
C ARG A 103 3.48 -18.45 -24.47
N PRO A 104 3.47 -19.38 -23.50
CA PRO A 104 4.41 -19.37 -22.36
C PRO A 104 5.90 -19.31 -22.75
N SER A 105 6.25 -19.82 -23.94
CA SER A 105 7.61 -19.83 -24.47
C SER A 105 8.14 -18.43 -24.84
N ILE A 106 7.28 -17.41 -24.97
CA ILE A 106 7.70 -16.05 -25.32
C ILE A 106 8.61 -15.44 -24.24
N PHE A 107 8.46 -15.91 -23.00
CA PHE A 107 9.22 -15.42 -21.85
C PHE A 107 10.56 -16.12 -21.67
N ASN A 108 10.84 -17.22 -22.38
CA ASN A 108 12.02 -18.06 -22.11
C ASN A 108 13.34 -17.29 -22.24
N GLY A 109 13.47 -16.45 -23.28
CA GLY A 109 14.66 -15.61 -23.43
C GLY A 109 14.84 -14.61 -22.28
N LEU A 110 13.73 -14.05 -21.76
CA LEU A 110 13.76 -13.14 -20.61
C LEU A 110 14.12 -13.86 -19.31
N VAL A 111 13.65 -15.10 -19.14
CA VAL A 111 13.99 -15.97 -18.00
C VAL A 111 15.49 -16.27 -17.98
N GLU A 112 16.09 -16.58 -19.14
CA GLU A 112 17.52 -16.83 -19.25
C GLU A 112 18.37 -15.61 -18.88
N MET A 113 17.87 -14.40 -19.20
CA MET A 113 18.49 -13.13 -18.89
C MET A 113 18.37 -12.67 -17.43
N PHE A 114 17.50 -13.32 -16.63
CA PHE A 114 17.32 -12.97 -15.23
C PHE A 114 18.62 -13.20 -14.42
N PRO A 115 18.97 -12.30 -13.47
CA PRO A 115 20.17 -12.43 -12.65
C PRO A 115 20.30 -13.82 -12.00
N LYS A 116 21.54 -14.34 -11.93
CA LYS A 116 21.82 -15.67 -11.37
C LYS A 116 22.07 -15.66 -9.86
N GLN A 117 22.11 -14.48 -9.25
CA GLN A 117 22.22 -14.29 -7.81
C GLN A 117 21.49 -13.01 -7.38
N SER A 118 21.04 -12.98 -6.12
CA SER A 118 20.50 -11.79 -5.46
C SER A 118 21.62 -10.79 -5.12
N LEU A 119 21.24 -9.58 -4.71
CA LEU A 119 22.19 -8.57 -4.21
C LEU A 119 22.96 -9.04 -2.96
N ALA A 120 22.39 -9.97 -2.18
CA ALA A 120 23.05 -10.61 -1.05
C ALA A 120 23.97 -11.78 -1.45
N GLY A 121 24.09 -12.09 -2.74
CA GLY A 121 24.94 -13.19 -3.24
C GLY A 121 24.32 -14.59 -3.18
N VAL A 122 23.04 -14.71 -2.86
CA VAL A 122 22.33 -16.01 -2.85
C VAL A 122 21.96 -16.40 -4.28
N LYS A 123 22.24 -17.64 -4.68
CA LYS A 123 21.96 -18.11 -6.05
C LYS A 123 20.46 -18.15 -6.33
N THR A 124 20.06 -17.72 -7.52
CA THR A 124 18.65 -17.73 -7.96
C THR A 124 18.05 -19.14 -7.92
N GLU A 125 18.82 -20.15 -8.32
CA GLU A 125 18.40 -21.56 -8.27
C GLU A 125 18.13 -22.04 -6.84
N GLU A 126 18.87 -21.53 -5.85
CA GLU A 126 18.67 -21.86 -4.44
C GLU A 126 17.39 -21.22 -3.91
N ILE A 127 17.15 -19.95 -4.26
CA ILE A 127 15.95 -19.19 -3.85
C ILE A 127 14.67 -19.87 -4.33
N PHE A 128 14.63 -20.32 -5.58
CA PHE A 128 13.46 -20.97 -6.16
C PHE A 128 13.46 -22.51 -5.96
N GLY A 129 14.59 -23.12 -5.62
CA GLY A 129 14.72 -24.56 -5.41
C GLY A 129 14.19 -25.05 -4.06
N ARG A 130 14.02 -24.15 -3.07
CA ARG A 130 13.57 -24.48 -1.71
C ARG A 130 12.06 -24.71 -1.56
N HIS A 131 11.29 -24.73 -2.66
CA HIS A 131 9.81 -24.75 -2.66
C HIS A 131 9.15 -23.61 -1.84
N GLN A 132 9.90 -22.56 -1.53
CA GLN A 132 9.40 -21.35 -0.89
C GLN A 132 8.51 -20.59 -1.87
N LYS A 133 7.41 -20.05 -1.36
CA LYS A 133 6.49 -19.18 -2.11
C LYS A 133 6.86 -17.73 -1.88
N TRP A 134 6.87 -16.94 -2.95
CA TRP A 134 7.27 -15.54 -2.91
C TRP A 134 6.15 -14.60 -3.35
N PHE A 135 6.15 -13.39 -2.81
CA PHE A 135 5.37 -12.26 -3.29
C PHE A 135 6.32 -11.26 -3.96
N LEU A 136 5.98 -10.85 -5.18
CA LEU A 136 6.79 -9.95 -5.99
C LEU A 136 6.40 -8.49 -5.78
N ARG A 137 7.41 -7.66 -5.50
CA ARG A 137 7.26 -6.21 -5.33
C ARG A 137 8.38 -5.44 -6.03
N LEU A 138 8.08 -4.22 -6.45
CA LEU A 138 9.03 -3.18 -6.87
C LEU A 138 8.98 -2.03 -5.86
N GLU A 139 9.84 -1.03 -6.00
CA GLU A 139 9.92 0.12 -5.08
C GLU A 139 8.57 0.80 -4.79
N SER A 140 7.80 1.11 -5.84
CA SER A 140 6.56 1.90 -5.73
C SER A 140 5.28 1.09 -5.84
N CYS A 141 5.36 -0.23 -6.10
CA CYS A 141 4.17 -1.06 -6.27
C CYS A 141 4.46 -2.56 -6.19
N SER A 142 3.43 -3.35 -5.89
CA SER A 142 3.41 -4.76 -6.27
C SER A 142 2.87 -4.96 -7.69
N ALA A 143 3.37 -5.99 -8.37
CA ALA A 143 2.99 -6.34 -9.74
C ALA A 143 1.72 -7.22 -9.82
N LYS A 144 0.83 -7.12 -8.82
CA LYS A 144 -0.33 -8.01 -8.64
C LYS A 144 -1.46 -7.81 -9.65
N ASP A 145 -1.39 -6.79 -10.49
CA ASP A 145 -2.27 -6.56 -11.64
C ASP A 145 -1.82 -7.35 -12.89
N GLY A 146 -0.63 -7.98 -12.84
CA GLY A 146 -0.18 -8.89 -13.88
C GLY A 146 -0.89 -10.24 -13.88
N GLU A 147 -0.66 -11.02 -14.92
CA GLU A 147 -1.17 -12.38 -15.06
C GLU A 147 -0.67 -13.26 -13.90
N GLY A 148 -1.60 -13.99 -13.26
CA GLY A 148 -1.34 -14.71 -12.01
C GLY A 148 -1.83 -13.95 -10.77
N GLY A 149 -1.99 -12.63 -10.86
CA GLY A 149 -2.66 -11.83 -9.83
C GLY A 149 -1.94 -11.90 -8.47
N MET A 150 -2.67 -12.33 -7.45
CA MET A 150 -2.14 -12.51 -6.08
C MET A 150 -1.60 -13.92 -5.81
N LYS A 151 -1.43 -14.77 -6.84
CA LYS A 151 -0.82 -16.09 -6.68
C LYS A 151 0.66 -15.96 -6.31
N PRO A 152 1.20 -16.92 -5.52
CA PRO A 152 2.62 -16.92 -5.18
C PRO A 152 3.48 -17.12 -6.42
N ILE A 153 4.64 -16.47 -6.42
CA ILE A 153 5.74 -16.68 -7.35
C ILE A 153 6.56 -17.87 -6.86
N THR A 154 6.71 -18.89 -7.69
CA THR A 154 7.43 -20.13 -7.35
C THR A 154 8.61 -20.41 -8.27
N SER A 155 8.77 -19.62 -9.33
CA SER A 155 9.86 -19.76 -10.29
C SER A 155 10.23 -18.40 -10.89
N VAL A 156 11.41 -18.34 -11.53
CA VAL A 156 11.82 -17.19 -12.36
C VAL A 156 10.82 -16.96 -13.51
N HIS A 157 10.23 -18.03 -14.04
CA HIS A 157 9.22 -17.92 -15.10
C HIS A 157 7.98 -17.17 -14.60
N ASP A 158 7.46 -17.53 -13.42
CA ASP A 158 6.32 -16.83 -12.80
C ASP A 158 6.65 -15.35 -12.58
N LEU A 159 7.85 -15.06 -12.07
CA LEU A 159 8.34 -13.70 -11.80
C LEU A 159 8.35 -12.87 -13.09
N ILE A 160 9.04 -13.35 -14.12
CA ILE A 160 9.16 -12.65 -15.40
C ILE A 160 7.79 -12.47 -16.05
N ARG A 161 6.96 -13.51 -16.02
CA ARG A 161 5.61 -13.45 -16.55
C ARG A 161 4.78 -12.37 -15.86
N GLN A 162 4.82 -12.30 -14.53
CA GLN A 162 4.09 -11.29 -13.78
C GLN A 162 4.60 -9.87 -14.08
N LEU A 163 5.93 -9.67 -14.16
CA LEU A 163 6.50 -8.37 -14.55
C LEU A 163 6.08 -7.94 -15.97
N CYS A 164 6.14 -8.86 -16.93
CA CYS A 164 5.80 -8.59 -18.33
C CYS A 164 4.30 -8.33 -18.57
N THR A 165 3.43 -8.64 -17.62
CA THR A 165 1.98 -8.54 -17.77
C THR A 165 1.35 -7.53 -16.81
N SER A 166 2.15 -6.92 -15.93
CA SER A 166 1.71 -5.90 -14.97
C SER A 166 1.87 -4.50 -15.53
N MET A 167 0.78 -3.73 -15.57
CA MET A 167 0.79 -2.32 -15.96
C MET A 167 1.53 -1.48 -14.92
N ARG A 168 1.24 -1.74 -13.63
CA ARG A 168 1.90 -1.05 -12.51
C ARG A 168 3.40 -1.34 -12.49
N GLY A 169 3.78 -2.60 -12.64
CA GLY A 169 5.18 -3.02 -12.72
C GLY A 169 5.90 -2.38 -13.90
N ARG A 170 5.26 -2.32 -15.08
CA ARG A 170 5.78 -1.58 -16.23
C ARG A 170 6.02 -0.12 -15.91
N ARG A 171 5.06 0.58 -15.30
CA ARG A 171 5.23 2.01 -14.96
C ARG A 171 6.40 2.21 -13.99
N ALA A 172 6.47 1.42 -12.92
CA ALA A 172 7.55 1.50 -11.94
C ALA A 172 8.94 1.23 -12.54
N ILE A 173 9.04 0.27 -13.47
CA ILE A 173 10.28 0.02 -14.21
C ILE A 173 10.66 1.23 -15.08
N LEU A 174 9.72 1.77 -15.85
CA LEU A 174 9.98 2.94 -16.72
C LEU A 174 10.40 4.16 -15.91
N ASP A 175 9.72 4.45 -14.79
CA ASP A 175 10.08 5.55 -13.88
C ASP A 175 11.54 5.44 -13.42
N THR A 176 12.00 4.22 -13.14
CA THR A 176 13.41 3.99 -12.73
C THR A 176 14.38 4.16 -13.90
N LEU A 177 13.95 3.86 -15.13
CA LEU A 177 14.82 3.94 -16.31
C LEU A 177 14.97 5.38 -16.85
N GLU A 178 14.09 6.31 -16.45
CA GLU A 178 14.02 7.70 -16.95
C GLU A 178 15.32 8.49 -16.74
N ASP A 179 16.06 8.25 -15.65
CA ASP A 179 17.31 8.98 -15.36
C ASP A 179 18.53 8.50 -16.18
N GLY A 180 18.36 7.46 -16.99
CA GLY A 180 19.42 6.89 -17.84
C GLY A 180 20.47 6.04 -17.11
N VAL A 181 20.47 5.98 -15.78
CA VAL A 181 21.54 5.36 -14.98
C VAL A 181 21.01 4.29 -14.03
N SER A 182 19.90 4.54 -13.34
CA SER A 182 19.34 3.65 -12.34
C SER A 182 18.83 2.34 -12.94
N LYS A 183 18.77 1.32 -12.09
CA LYS A 183 18.29 -0.01 -12.45
C LYS A 183 17.11 -0.38 -11.55
N PRO A 184 16.01 -0.92 -12.10
CA PRO A 184 14.89 -1.37 -11.28
C PRO A 184 15.32 -2.47 -10.32
N VAL A 185 14.83 -2.39 -9.10
CA VAL A 185 14.99 -3.45 -8.09
C VAL A 185 13.67 -4.19 -7.93
N VAL A 186 13.75 -5.52 -7.90
CA VAL A 186 12.64 -6.39 -7.54
C VAL A 186 12.91 -7.06 -6.21
N TYR A 187 11.85 -7.17 -5.41
CA TYR A 187 11.81 -7.75 -4.09
C TYR A 187 11.00 -9.04 -4.15
N LEU A 188 11.59 -10.13 -3.67
CA LEU A 188 10.90 -11.36 -3.36
C LEU A 188 10.81 -11.48 -1.84
N VAL A 189 9.61 -11.22 -1.33
CA VAL A 189 9.31 -11.38 0.09
C VAL A 189 8.49 -12.65 0.31
N PRO A 190 8.57 -13.29 1.49
CA PRO A 190 7.81 -14.51 1.74
C PRO A 190 6.32 -14.32 1.46
N TYR A 191 5.73 -15.24 0.72
CA TYR A 191 4.29 -15.22 0.50
C TYR A 191 3.56 -15.55 1.79
N ASN A 192 2.83 -14.58 2.32
CA ASN A 192 2.03 -14.76 3.52
C ASN A 192 0.63 -15.28 3.16
N GLU A 193 0.38 -16.57 3.39
CA GLU A 193 -0.95 -17.19 3.14
C GLU A 193 -2.05 -16.63 4.07
N GLN A 194 -1.68 -15.98 5.17
CA GLN A 194 -2.59 -15.32 6.10
C GLN A 194 -2.85 -13.85 5.72
N MET A 195 -2.25 -13.35 4.64
CA MET A 195 -2.51 -12.00 4.15
C MET A 195 -3.96 -11.90 3.64
N ASP A 196 -4.82 -11.30 4.45
CA ASP A 196 -6.19 -11.00 4.08
C ASP A 196 -6.41 -9.49 3.96
N PRO A 197 -6.49 -8.94 2.74
CA PRO A 197 -6.74 -7.52 2.52
C PRO A 197 -8.05 -6.99 3.13
N SER A 198 -9.01 -7.88 3.48
CA SER A 198 -10.22 -7.47 4.20
C SER A 198 -9.96 -6.99 5.63
N ARG A 199 -8.81 -7.37 6.19
CA ARG A 199 -8.34 -7.08 7.55
C ARG A 199 -7.35 -5.92 7.61
N GLU A 200 -7.07 -5.27 6.48
CA GLU A 200 -6.14 -4.14 6.38
C GLU A 200 -6.79 -2.81 6.80
N PHE A 201 -5.98 -1.96 7.44
CA PHE A 201 -6.33 -0.60 7.84
C PHE A 201 -5.26 0.37 7.33
N ARG A 202 -5.70 1.55 6.90
CA ARG A 202 -4.82 2.68 6.59
C ARG A 202 -4.80 3.65 7.76
N VAL A 203 -3.60 4.04 8.17
CA VAL A 203 -3.33 4.98 9.25
C VAL A 203 -2.81 6.29 8.66
N PHE A 204 -3.40 7.41 9.07
CA PHE A 204 -3.09 8.74 8.53
C PHE A 204 -2.24 9.54 9.50
N CYS A 205 -1.07 10.00 9.05
CA CYS A 205 -0.11 10.78 9.83
C CYS A 205 0.16 12.13 9.14
N PRO A 206 -0.71 13.15 9.33
CA PRO A 206 -0.55 14.46 8.71
C PRO A 206 0.69 15.21 9.22
N PRO A 207 1.22 16.15 8.41
CA PRO A 207 2.06 17.22 8.92
C PRO A 207 1.22 18.32 9.61
N PRO A 208 1.81 19.14 10.51
CA PRO A 208 3.10 18.93 11.14
C PRO A 208 3.04 17.87 12.25
N GLY A 209 4.20 17.28 12.57
CA GLY A 209 4.36 16.43 13.75
C GLY A 209 4.06 14.95 13.57
N ASN A 210 3.50 14.55 12.41
CA ASN A 210 3.32 13.14 12.02
C ASN A 210 2.52 12.29 13.00
N GLY A 211 1.75 12.88 13.92
CA GLY A 211 0.91 12.12 14.83
C GLY A 211 -0.18 11.36 14.07
N ILE A 212 -0.62 10.21 14.57
CA ILE A 212 -1.78 9.52 14.00
C ILE A 212 -3.01 10.41 14.20
N ALA A 213 -3.67 10.78 13.10
CA ALA A 213 -4.88 11.60 13.13
C ALA A 213 -6.16 10.77 12.90
N ALA A 214 -6.07 9.73 12.07
CA ALA A 214 -7.20 8.89 11.72
C ALA A 214 -6.76 7.49 11.30
N ILE A 215 -7.68 6.52 11.36
CA ILE A 215 -7.51 5.15 10.89
C ILE A 215 -8.77 4.74 10.14
N SER A 216 -8.62 4.12 8.98
CA SER A 216 -9.73 3.60 8.18
C SER A 216 -9.51 2.14 7.84
N GLN A 217 -10.57 1.33 7.84
CA GLN A 217 -10.58 0.09 7.07
C GLN A 217 -10.13 0.39 5.63
N TYR A 218 -9.14 -0.35 5.14
CA TYR A 218 -8.52 -0.09 3.84
C TYR A 218 -9.41 -0.56 2.69
N ARG A 219 -9.88 -1.81 2.76
CA ARG A 219 -10.84 -2.39 1.80
C ARG A 219 -12.26 -1.89 2.05
N TRP A 220 -12.45 -0.59 1.83
CA TRP A 220 -13.67 0.15 2.14
C TRP A 220 -14.90 -0.32 1.35
N ALA A 221 -14.71 -0.84 0.12
CA ALA A 221 -15.78 -1.34 -0.75
C ALA A 221 -16.32 -2.73 -0.35
N SER A 222 -16.03 -3.20 0.87
CA SER A 222 -16.54 -4.46 1.43
C SER A 222 -16.82 -4.25 2.92
N PRO A 223 -17.83 -4.92 3.51
CA PRO A 223 -18.04 -4.81 4.94
C PRO A 223 -16.89 -5.48 5.68
N PHE A 224 -16.53 -4.93 6.83
CA PHE A 224 -15.57 -5.53 7.73
C PHE A 224 -16.23 -6.69 8.48
N ALA A 225 -15.61 -7.86 8.42
CA ALA A 225 -16.14 -9.05 9.07
C ALA A 225 -15.80 -9.06 10.57
N VAL A 226 -16.85 -8.99 11.39
CA VAL A 226 -16.84 -9.12 12.85
C VAL A 226 -18.10 -9.85 13.29
N GLU A 227 -18.02 -10.56 14.41
CA GLU A 227 -19.16 -11.36 14.90
C GLU A 227 -20.24 -10.49 15.54
N ASN A 228 -19.81 -9.45 16.27
CA ASN A 228 -20.68 -8.56 17.01
C ASN A 228 -19.99 -7.20 17.23
N MET A 229 -20.69 -6.29 17.91
CA MET A 229 -20.20 -4.92 18.09
C MET A 229 -19.06 -4.84 19.13
N GLU A 230 -19.04 -5.75 20.10
CA GLU A 230 -17.93 -5.85 21.03
C GLU A 230 -16.63 -6.26 20.31
N ASP A 231 -16.72 -7.19 19.35
CA ASP A 231 -15.60 -7.61 18.52
C ASP A 231 -15.06 -6.46 17.66
N ALA A 232 -15.92 -5.68 17.00
CA ALA A 232 -15.46 -4.51 16.25
C ALA A 232 -14.79 -3.46 17.15
N VAL A 233 -15.30 -3.22 18.37
CA VAL A 233 -14.63 -2.35 19.35
C VAL A 233 -13.26 -2.92 19.77
N LYS A 234 -13.16 -4.23 19.99
CA LYS A 234 -11.87 -4.89 20.32
C LYS A 234 -10.87 -4.74 19.18
N VAL A 235 -11.28 -4.99 17.94
CA VAL A 235 -10.42 -4.82 16.76
C VAL A 235 -9.99 -3.37 16.61
N ALA A 236 -10.91 -2.40 16.74
CA ALA A 236 -10.60 -0.98 16.63
C ALA A 236 -9.56 -0.53 17.68
N ASN A 237 -9.74 -0.96 18.93
CA ASN A 237 -8.78 -0.70 20.01
C ASN A 237 -7.42 -1.33 19.74
N ARG A 238 -7.39 -2.59 19.30
CA ARG A 238 -6.13 -3.28 18.99
C ARG A 238 -5.37 -2.59 17.86
N VAL A 239 -6.05 -2.32 16.74
CA VAL A 239 -5.45 -1.62 15.60
C VAL A 239 -4.92 -0.26 16.04
N TYR A 240 -5.70 0.52 16.78
CA TYR A 240 -5.26 1.82 17.28
C TYR A 240 -3.98 1.71 18.14
N LEU A 241 -3.98 0.84 19.16
CA LEU A 241 -2.86 0.71 20.08
C LEU A 241 -1.60 0.15 19.40
N ASP A 242 -1.75 -0.80 18.47
CA ASP A 242 -0.62 -1.34 17.74
C ASP A 242 -0.10 -0.36 16.68
N SER A 243 -0.98 0.42 16.04
CA SER A 243 -0.57 1.49 15.13
C SER A 243 0.29 2.54 15.84
N LEU A 244 0.06 2.86 17.12
CA LEU A 244 0.95 3.74 17.89
C LEU A 244 2.36 3.16 18.04
N LYS A 245 2.46 1.84 18.30
CA LYS A 245 3.75 1.14 18.41
C LYS A 245 4.47 1.08 17.07
N ILE A 246 3.74 0.75 15.99
CA ILE A 246 4.28 0.69 14.64
C ILE A 246 4.75 2.08 14.20
N HIS A 247 3.93 3.12 14.42
CA HIS A 247 4.30 4.50 14.16
C HIS A 247 5.60 4.90 14.86
N SER A 248 5.75 4.57 16.15
CA SER A 248 6.98 4.84 16.90
C SER A 248 8.20 4.17 16.25
N LYS A 249 8.05 2.91 15.81
CA LYS A 249 9.11 2.18 15.08
C LYS A 249 9.40 2.78 13.71
N ILE A 250 8.40 3.27 12.99
CA ILE A 250 8.57 3.95 11.70
C ILE A 250 9.42 5.21 11.89
N ILE A 251 9.06 6.06 12.85
CA ILE A 251 9.81 7.30 13.14
C ILE A 251 11.23 6.99 13.61
N GLU A 252 11.40 5.99 14.49
CA GLU A 252 12.72 5.55 14.92
C GLU A 252 13.55 5.03 13.74
N THR A 253 12.96 4.20 12.87
CA THR A 253 13.64 3.69 11.66
C THR A 253 14.04 4.84 10.76
N ALA A 254 13.14 5.78 10.47
CA ALA A 254 13.40 6.94 9.62
C ALA A 254 14.63 7.75 10.06
N ARG A 255 14.81 7.93 11.37
CA ARG A 255 15.94 8.66 11.97
C ARG A 255 17.28 7.95 11.81
N HIS A 256 17.27 6.64 11.61
CA HIS A 256 18.46 5.81 11.48
C HIS A 256 18.72 5.33 10.05
N LEU A 257 17.88 5.72 9.08
CA LEU A 257 18.11 5.41 7.68
C LEU A 257 19.37 6.15 7.17
N PRO A 258 20.16 5.52 6.27
CA PRO A 258 21.28 6.19 5.62
C PRO A 258 20.86 7.45 4.85
N ASP A 259 19.67 7.42 4.24
CA ASP A 259 19.07 8.54 3.54
C ASP A 259 18.44 9.52 4.53
N VAL A 260 19.25 10.45 5.05
CA VAL A 260 18.85 11.42 6.09
C VAL A 260 17.64 12.29 5.73
N LEU A 261 17.34 12.46 4.44
CA LEU A 261 16.20 13.24 3.96
C LEU A 261 14.86 12.54 4.19
N VAL A 262 14.83 11.22 4.43
CA VAL A 262 13.57 10.48 4.61
C VAL A 262 12.80 11.02 5.80
N HIS A 263 13.43 11.16 6.96
CA HIS A 263 12.79 11.67 8.17
C HIS A 263 12.29 13.11 7.99
N GLU A 264 13.13 14.00 7.44
CA GLU A 264 12.76 15.40 7.16
C GLU A 264 11.55 15.48 6.21
N MET A 265 11.55 14.67 5.14
CA MET A 265 10.45 14.63 4.19
C MET A 265 9.17 14.13 4.83
N MET A 266 9.24 13.10 5.67
CA MET A 266 8.06 12.62 6.42
C MET A 266 7.52 13.71 7.33
N GLU A 267 8.35 14.42 8.10
CA GLU A 267 7.92 15.54 8.96
C GLU A 267 7.23 16.67 8.18
N ARG A 268 7.74 16.99 6.99
CA ARG A 268 7.21 18.06 6.15
C ARG A 268 5.95 17.67 5.37
N GLN A 269 5.86 16.42 4.90
CA GLN A 269 4.81 15.98 3.97
C GLN A 269 3.74 15.12 4.65
N GLY A 270 4.01 14.61 5.85
CA GLY A 270 3.26 13.51 6.43
C GLY A 270 3.43 12.21 5.64
N PHE A 271 2.77 11.17 6.12
CA PHE A 271 2.69 9.88 5.46
C PHE A 271 1.43 9.12 5.89
N THR A 272 1.12 8.07 5.17
CA THR A 272 0.16 7.06 5.61
C THR A 272 0.87 5.72 5.70
N PHE A 273 0.36 4.81 6.51
CA PHE A 273 0.86 3.44 6.53
C PHE A 273 -0.28 2.45 6.66
N ASP A 274 -0.15 1.32 5.98
CA ASP A 274 -1.14 0.27 5.96
C ASP A 274 -0.73 -0.83 6.92
N VAL A 275 -1.67 -1.32 7.71
CA VAL A 275 -1.46 -2.39 8.69
C VAL A 275 -2.47 -3.51 8.52
N LEU A 276 -2.04 -4.75 8.74
CA LEU A 276 -2.90 -5.94 8.72
C LEU A 276 -3.26 -6.34 10.14
N SER A 277 -4.56 -6.40 10.45
CA SER A 277 -5.07 -6.89 11.73
C SER A 277 -5.30 -8.40 11.71
N VAL A 278 -4.26 -9.17 12.08
CA VAL A 278 -4.31 -10.63 12.13
C VAL A 278 -5.18 -11.11 13.31
N PRO A 279 -6.11 -12.06 13.13
CA PRO A 279 -6.80 -12.73 14.24
C PRO A 279 -5.79 -13.36 15.21
N ASP A 280 -5.97 -13.11 16.51
CA ASP A 280 -5.12 -13.64 17.60
C ASP A 280 -3.60 -13.39 17.49
N GLY A 281 -3.17 -12.54 16.55
CA GLY A 281 -1.78 -12.20 16.29
C GLY A 281 -1.49 -10.70 16.47
N PRO A 282 -0.22 -10.30 16.40
CA PRO A 282 0.15 -8.89 16.36
C PRO A 282 -0.31 -8.26 15.04
N THR A 283 -0.67 -6.98 15.12
CA THR A 283 -0.86 -6.16 13.92
C THR A 283 0.46 -6.02 13.16
N GLN A 284 0.44 -6.21 11.84
CA GLN A 284 1.64 -6.22 10.99
C GLN A 284 1.69 -4.98 10.10
N LEU A 285 2.88 -4.41 9.87
CA LEU A 285 3.05 -3.33 8.89
C LEU A 285 3.05 -3.91 7.48
N VAL A 286 2.30 -3.30 6.56
CA VAL A 286 2.16 -3.75 5.17
C VAL A 286 2.92 -2.83 4.22
N GLU A 287 2.69 -1.53 4.32
CA GLU A 287 3.19 -0.54 3.38
C GLU A 287 3.22 0.86 4.00
N ILE A 288 4.10 1.74 3.50
CA ILE A 288 4.10 3.17 3.79
C ILE A 288 3.82 3.91 2.47
N ASN A 289 2.94 4.90 2.52
CA ASN A 289 2.43 5.62 1.36
C ASN A 289 2.47 7.14 1.62
N PRO A 290 2.45 7.97 0.56
CA PRO A 290 2.37 9.41 0.72
C PRO A 290 1.06 9.85 1.41
N PHE A 291 1.10 11.01 2.09
CA PHE A 291 -0.08 11.63 2.70
C PHE A 291 -0.57 12.82 1.86
N GLY A 292 -1.89 13.06 1.92
CA GLY A 292 -2.47 14.35 1.53
C GLY A 292 -3.46 14.26 0.38
N ALA A 293 -4.37 15.23 0.38
CA ALA A 293 -5.50 15.30 -0.56
C ALA A 293 -5.06 15.41 -2.04
N MET A 294 -3.91 16.03 -2.29
CA MET A 294 -3.33 16.22 -3.63
C MET A 294 -2.55 14.98 -4.13
N SER A 295 -2.39 13.96 -3.29
CA SER A 295 -1.72 12.71 -3.66
C SER A 295 -2.70 11.73 -4.32
N GLY A 296 -2.16 10.66 -4.92
CA GLY A 296 -2.96 9.51 -5.37
C GLY A 296 -3.41 8.59 -4.22
N CYS A 297 -3.10 8.93 -2.96
CA CYS A 297 -3.51 8.14 -1.81
C CYS A 297 -5.01 8.27 -1.57
N GLY A 298 -5.76 7.18 -1.83
CA GLY A 298 -7.16 7.10 -1.46
C GLY A 298 -7.38 7.25 0.05
N SER A 299 -8.43 7.98 0.43
CA SER A 299 -8.83 8.23 1.83
C SER A 299 -9.70 7.13 2.46
N CYS A 300 -9.93 6.01 1.78
CA CYS A 300 -10.72 4.87 2.25
C CYS A 300 -12.14 5.26 2.73
N LEU A 301 -12.53 5.05 3.99
CA LEU A 301 -13.85 5.45 4.52
C LEU A 301 -13.93 6.93 4.91
N PHE A 302 -12.90 7.71 4.61
CA PHE A 302 -12.92 9.17 4.71
C PHE A 302 -13.07 9.80 3.33
N HIS A 303 -13.35 11.10 3.33
CA HIS A 303 -13.23 12.00 2.20
C HIS A 303 -12.22 13.11 2.52
N TRP A 304 -11.18 13.28 1.69
CA TRP A 304 -10.11 14.26 1.96
C TRP A 304 -10.58 15.66 2.32
N LEU A 305 -11.54 16.22 1.58
CA LEU A 305 -12.09 17.55 1.86
C LEU A 305 -13.08 17.57 3.03
N LYS A 306 -14.15 16.76 2.98
CA LYS A 306 -15.23 16.76 3.99
C LYS A 306 -14.74 16.34 5.39
N ASP A 307 -13.79 15.41 5.45
CA ASP A 307 -13.19 14.91 6.70
C ASP A 307 -11.80 15.51 6.97
N SER A 308 -11.45 16.60 6.30
CA SER A 308 -10.13 17.24 6.42
C SER A 308 -9.73 17.52 7.87
N LYS A 309 -10.66 17.99 8.70
CA LYS A 309 -10.40 18.22 10.13
C LYS A 309 -9.96 16.95 10.88
N SER A 310 -10.56 15.80 10.58
CA SER A 310 -10.16 14.52 11.18
C SER A 310 -8.82 14.05 10.60
N LEU A 311 -8.64 14.12 9.29
CA LEU A 311 -7.43 13.66 8.60
C LEU A 311 -6.19 14.50 8.91
N TYR A 312 -6.36 15.77 9.27
CA TYR A 312 -5.30 16.70 9.70
C TYR A 312 -5.23 16.87 11.23
N GLY A 313 -5.97 16.05 12.00
CA GLY A 313 -5.85 15.99 13.47
C GLY A 313 -6.47 17.16 14.23
N SER A 314 -7.22 18.05 13.59
CA SER A 314 -7.87 19.20 14.23
C SER A 314 -9.03 18.85 15.17
N THR A 315 -9.52 17.60 15.14
CA THR A 315 -10.64 17.16 16.00
C THR A 315 -10.21 16.75 17.40
N GLY A 316 -8.91 16.48 17.63
CA GLY A 316 -8.38 15.96 18.89
C GLY A 316 -8.70 14.49 19.21
N ASN A 317 -9.69 13.90 18.53
CA ASN A 317 -10.08 12.50 18.65
C ASN A 317 -9.66 11.72 17.40
N ILE A 318 -8.89 10.64 17.60
CA ILE A 318 -8.52 9.70 16.53
C ILE A 318 -9.70 8.79 16.24
N GLN A 319 -10.27 8.93 15.04
CA GLN A 319 -11.35 8.08 14.54
C GLN A 319 -10.80 6.81 13.91
N VAL A 320 -11.36 5.67 14.27
CA VAL A 320 -11.20 4.40 13.57
C VAL A 320 -12.50 4.13 12.81
N ARG A 321 -12.49 4.21 11.48
CA ARG A 321 -13.68 3.97 10.64
C ARG A 321 -13.75 2.53 10.14
N MET A 322 -14.91 1.90 10.28
CA MET A 322 -15.23 0.57 9.75
C MET A 322 -16.61 0.59 9.07
N ALA A 323 -16.72 -0.04 7.91
CA ALA A 323 -18.01 -0.29 7.28
C ALA A 323 -18.54 -1.63 7.77
N LEU A 324 -19.67 -1.66 8.45
CA LEU A 324 -20.23 -2.88 9.06
C LEU A 324 -21.54 -3.29 8.38
N PRO A 325 -21.89 -4.60 8.40
CA PRO A 325 -23.20 -5.04 7.91
C PRO A 325 -24.34 -4.33 8.64
N ASP A 326 -25.35 -3.87 7.91
CA ASP A 326 -26.51 -3.16 8.46
C ASP A 326 -27.20 -3.95 9.58
N SER A 327 -27.33 -5.28 9.41
CA SER A 327 -27.92 -6.18 10.41
C SER A 327 -27.24 -6.14 11.78
N LEU A 328 -25.94 -5.82 11.80
CA LEU A 328 -25.19 -5.70 13.05
C LEU A 328 -25.45 -4.36 13.75
N LEU A 329 -25.66 -3.29 12.98
CA LEU A 329 -25.90 -1.96 13.52
C LEU A 329 -27.33 -1.85 14.06
N ASP A 330 -28.30 -2.43 13.36
CA ASP A 330 -29.71 -2.45 13.78
C ASP A 330 -29.92 -3.24 15.08
N ALA A 331 -29.19 -4.35 15.25
CA ALA A 331 -29.29 -5.21 16.44
C ALA A 331 -28.79 -4.55 17.74
N ASN A 332 -28.02 -3.47 17.66
CA ASN A 332 -27.52 -2.73 18.82
C ASN A 332 -28.29 -1.42 19.09
N ALA A 333 -29.31 -1.10 18.28
CA ALA A 333 -30.18 0.06 18.46
C ALA A 333 -31.39 -0.22 19.37
N HIS A 334 -31.49 -1.43 19.93
CA HIS A 334 -32.57 -1.93 20.79
C HIS A 334 -32.03 -2.51 22.09
#